data_AF-A0A537NSI8-F1
#
_entry.id   AF-A0A537NSI8-F1
#
_cell.length_a   1.000
_cell.length_b   1.000
_cell.length_c   1.000
_cell.angle_alpha   90.00
_cell.angle_beta   90.00
_cell.angle_gamma   90.00
#
_symmetry.space_group_name_H-M   'P 1'
#
loop_
_entity.id
_entity.type
_entity.pdbx_description
1 polymer ?
#
loop_
_entity_poly.entity_id
_entity_poly.type
_entity_poly.pdbx_seq_one_letter_code
_entity_poly.pdbx_strand_id
1 'polypeptide(L)'
;MSARMTDRVAQLMRAMSVEEKTGQLNMLSAGLIVTGPGDPANYMAALKTGRLGSLFNLFGSKQVREVQRIAVEETRHGIPLIFGYDIIHGHRTIF
;
A
#
# COMPACT_ATOMS: atom_id res chain seq x y z
N MET A 1 11.01 20.19 2.49
CA MET A 1 9.60 19.86 2.83
C MET A 1 9.00 21.06 3.57
N SER A 2 7.73 21.38 3.36
CA SER A 2 7.06 22.47 4.09
C SER A 2 6.89 22.12 5.58
N ALA A 3 7.07 23.08 6.49
CA ALA A 3 6.94 22.90 7.94
C ALA A 3 5.60 22.22 8.32
N ARG A 4 4.51 22.62 7.65
CA ARG A 4 3.16 22.06 7.86
C ARG A 4 3.07 20.55 7.53
N MET A 5 3.84 20.09 6.55
CA MET A 5 3.88 18.67 6.16
C MET A 5 4.64 17.85 7.20
N THR A 6 5.77 18.38 7.67
CA THR A 6 6.57 17.76 8.73
C THR A 6 5.76 17.61 10.03
N ASP A 7 4.97 18.63 10.40
CA ASP A 7 4.14 18.58 11.61
C ASP A 7 3.04 17.51 11.54
N ARG A 8 2.35 17.40 10.39
CA ARG A 8 1.30 16.40 10.17
C ARG A 8 1.87 14.98 10.25
N VAL A 9 3.00 14.72 9.60
CA VAL A 9 3.64 13.40 9.63
C VAL A 9 4.11 13.07 11.04
N ALA A 10 4.72 14.03 11.75
CA ALA A 10 5.17 13.81 13.12
C ALA A 10 4.00 13.50 14.08
N GLN A 11 2.85 14.16 13.92
CA GLN A 11 1.65 13.87 14.70
C GLN A 11 1.11 12.46 14.42
N LEU A 12 1.01 12.07 13.14
CA LEU A 12 0.59 10.73 12.75
C LEU A 12 1.54 9.66 13.33
N MET A 13 2.85 9.83 13.16
CA MET A 13 3.86 8.90 13.68
C MET A 13 3.81 8.76 15.20
N ARG A 14 3.45 9.81 15.93
CA ARG A 14 3.25 9.75 17.40
C ARG A 14 1.99 8.95 17.77
N ALA A 15 0.95 8.98 16.95
CA ALA A 15 -0.30 8.27 17.21
C ALA A 15 -0.26 6.77 16.85
N MET A 16 0.79 6.34 16.14
CA MET A 16 0.96 4.96 15.67
C MET A 16 1.68 4.06 16.68
N SER A 17 1.23 2.80 16.77
CA SER A 17 1.97 1.73 17.45
C SER A 17 3.24 1.35 16.68
N VAL A 18 4.09 0.50 17.27
CA VAL A 18 5.28 -0.02 16.58
C VAL A 18 4.88 -0.90 15.40
N GLU A 19 3.83 -1.70 15.55
CA GLU A 19 3.30 -2.61 14.53
C GLU A 19 2.71 -1.84 13.34
N GLU A 20 2.04 -0.71 13.60
CA GLU A 20 1.54 0.17 12.55
C GLU A 20 2.71 0.83 11.78
N LYS A 21 3.78 1.21 12.49
CA LYS A 21 5.00 1.79 11.87
C LYS A 21 5.74 0.78 11.02
N THR A 22 5.94 -0.44 11.52
CA THR A 22 6.57 -1.51 10.72
C THR A 22 5.69 -1.90 9.54
N GLY A 23 4.36 -1.84 9.72
CA GLY A 23 3.39 -1.98 8.64
C GLY A 23 3.61 -1.02 7.47
N GLN A 24 3.98 0.23 7.74
CA GLN A 24 4.27 1.22 6.69
C GLN A 24 5.51 0.88 5.86
N LEU A 25 6.42 0.07 6.40
CA LEU A 25 7.63 -0.40 5.70
C LEU A 25 7.37 -1.68 4.88
N ASN A 26 6.17 -2.26 4.99
CA ASN A 26 5.83 -3.52 4.36
C ASN A 26 5.25 -3.30 2.96
N MET A 27 5.83 -4.00 1.99
CA MET A 27 5.32 -4.11 0.61
C MET A 27 5.02 -5.57 0.32
N LEU A 28 3.76 -5.87 -0.03
CA LEU A 28 3.36 -7.21 -0.45
C LEU A 28 2.97 -7.21 -1.92
N SER A 29 3.05 -8.38 -2.56
CA SER A 29 2.50 -8.59 -3.90
C SER A 29 1.03 -9.03 -3.80
N ALA A 30 0.17 -8.45 -4.64
CA ALA A 30 -1.22 -8.87 -4.78
C ALA A 30 -1.41 -10.16 -5.59
N GLY A 31 -0.35 -10.58 -6.31
CA GLY A 31 -0.33 -11.88 -6.99
C GLY A 31 -1.05 -11.94 -8.33
N LEU A 32 -1.53 -10.83 -8.90
CA LEU A 32 -2.13 -10.88 -10.25
C LEU A 32 -1.07 -11.10 -11.35
N ILE A 33 0.20 -10.83 -11.06
CA ILE A 33 1.37 -11.11 -11.91
C ILE A 33 2.47 -11.73 -11.04
N VAL A 34 3.18 -12.70 -11.60
CA VAL A 34 4.32 -13.37 -10.97
C VAL A 34 5.62 -12.82 -11.57
N THR A 35 6.35 -12.03 -10.78
CA THR A 35 7.67 -11.45 -11.16
C THR A 35 8.84 -12.06 -10.38
N GLY A 36 8.56 -13.03 -9.50
CA GLY A 36 9.56 -13.72 -8.68
C GLY A 36 8.99 -14.99 -8.05
N PRO A 37 9.84 -15.77 -7.34
CA PRO A 37 9.40 -17.00 -6.67
C PRO A 37 8.52 -16.69 -5.44
N GLY A 38 7.69 -17.67 -5.06
CA GLY A 38 6.85 -17.62 -3.87
C GLY A 38 5.37 -17.40 -4.17
N ASP A 39 4.52 -17.81 -3.24
CA ASP A 39 3.07 -17.62 -3.34
C ASP A 39 2.70 -16.17 -2.98
N PRO A 40 1.64 -15.62 -3.61
CA PRO A 40 1.11 -14.34 -3.21
C PRO A 40 0.73 -14.36 -1.73
N ALA A 41 1.26 -13.41 -0.96
CA ALA A 41 0.84 -13.23 0.42
C ALA A 41 -0.65 -12.85 0.47
N ASN A 42 -1.38 -13.33 1.49
CA ASN A 42 -2.73 -12.84 1.77
C ASN A 42 -2.67 -11.39 2.28
N TYR A 43 -2.54 -10.45 1.35
CA TYR A 43 -2.38 -9.03 1.66
C TYR A 43 -3.63 -8.43 2.34
N MET A 44 -4.80 -9.04 2.18
CA MET A 44 -6.05 -8.55 2.79
C MET A 44 -6.00 -8.58 4.32
N ALA A 45 -5.32 -9.57 4.92
CA ALA A 45 -5.16 -9.63 6.36
C ALA A 45 -4.22 -8.52 6.87
N ALA A 46 -3.13 -8.26 6.15
CA ALA A 46 -2.21 -7.17 6.46
C ALA A 46 -2.88 -5.80 6.29
N LEU A 47 -3.64 -5.62 5.20
CA LEU A 47 -4.42 -4.42 4.92
C LEU A 47 -5.40 -4.08 6.04
N LYS A 48 -6.29 -5.01 6.40
CA LYS A 48 -7.32 -4.80 7.42
C LYS A 48 -6.75 -4.55 8.82
N THR A 49 -5.50 -4.96 9.07
CA THR A 49 -4.81 -4.73 10.35
C THR A 49 -3.89 -3.51 10.32
N GLY A 50 -3.89 -2.70 9.26
CA GLY A 50 -3.03 -1.52 9.14
C GLY A 50 -1.54 -1.85 9.00
N ARG A 51 -1.20 -3.09 8.62
CA ARG A 51 0.18 -3.60 8.53
C ARG A 51 0.71 -3.68 7.09
N LEU A 52 0.21 -2.81 6.23
CA LEU A 52 0.57 -2.72 4.82
C LEU A 52 0.71 -1.26 4.42
N GLY A 53 1.89 -0.85 3.95
CA GLY A 53 2.14 0.51 3.44
C GLY A 53 2.03 0.60 1.92
N SER A 54 2.30 -0.51 1.22
CA SER A 54 2.26 -0.54 -0.23
C SER A 54 1.93 -1.93 -0.77
N LEU A 55 1.38 -1.95 -1.99
CA LEU A 55 0.98 -3.17 -2.68
C LEU A 55 1.52 -3.17 -4.10
N PHE A 56 2.15 -4.27 -4.50
CA PHE A 56 2.72 -4.47 -5.82
C PHE A 56 1.87 -5.45 -6.64
N ASN A 57 1.96 -5.41 -7.97
CA ASN A 57 1.25 -6.35 -8.87
C ASN A 57 -0.29 -6.35 -8.70
N LEU A 58 -0.89 -5.23 -8.25
CA LEU A 58 -2.33 -4.97 -8.35
C LEU A 58 -2.58 -3.94 -9.46
N PHE A 59 -3.43 -4.27 -10.43
CA PHE A 59 -3.79 -3.37 -11.52
C PHE A 59 -5.30 -3.41 -11.80
N GLY A 60 -5.78 -2.40 -12.52
CA GLY A 60 -7.20 -2.18 -12.76
C GLY A 60 -7.79 -1.16 -11.80
N SER A 61 -8.40 -0.10 -12.34
CA SER A 61 -8.91 1.03 -11.55
C SER A 61 -9.96 0.61 -10.53
N LYS A 62 -10.82 -0.35 -10.86
CA LYS A 62 -11.86 -0.85 -9.95
C LYS A 62 -11.24 -1.57 -8.75
N GLN A 63 -10.29 -2.47 -8.99
CA GLN A 63 -9.62 -3.25 -7.95
C GLN A 63 -8.76 -2.37 -7.05
N VAL A 64 -7.94 -1.49 -7.64
CA VAL A 64 -7.11 -0.53 -6.90
C VAL A 64 -7.99 0.39 -6.04
N ARG A 65 -9.12 0.87 -6.58
CA ARG A 65 -10.05 1.71 -5.83
C ARG A 65 -10.65 0.99 -4.63
N GLU A 66 -11.08 -0.26 -4.78
CA GLU A 66 -11.67 -1.00 -3.67
C GLU A 66 -10.65 -1.28 -2.56
N VAL A 67 -9.43 -1.66 -2.91
CA VAL A 67 -8.35 -1.88 -1.94
C VAL A 67 -7.98 -0.57 -1.23
N GLN A 68 -7.89 0.53 -1.97
CA GLN A 68 -7.61 1.85 -1.38
C GLN A 68 -8.75 2.33 -0.48
N ARG A 69 -10.00 2.04 -0.85
CA ARG A 69 -11.18 2.35 -0.04
C ARG A 69 -11.07 1.70 1.33
N ILE A 70 -10.72 0.41 1.39
CA ILE A 70 -10.50 -0.31 2.65
C ILE A 70 -9.37 0.34 3.47
N ALA A 71 -8.23 0.67 2.84
CA ALA A 71 -7.11 1.31 3.53
C ALA A 71 -7.53 2.63 4.20
N VAL A 72 -8.32 3.45 3.49
CA VAL A 72 -8.71 4.78 3.94
C VAL A 72 -9.90 4.76 4.91
N GLU A 73 -10.89 3.91 4.66
CA GLU A 73 -12.18 3.94 5.37
C GLU A 73 -12.27 2.90 6.50
N GLU A 74 -11.49 1.81 6.44
CA GLU A 74 -11.66 0.67 7.35
C GLU A 74 -10.43 0.42 8.24
N THR A 75 -9.37 1.23 8.14
CA THR A 75 -8.21 1.15 9.05
C THR A 75 -8.15 2.33 10.02
N ARG A 76 -7.56 2.11 11.21
CA ARG A 76 -7.55 3.06 12.32
C ARG A 76 -7.11 4.49 11.93
N HIS A 77 -6.08 4.60 11.11
CA HIS A 77 -5.49 5.90 10.74
C HIS A 77 -5.84 6.33 9.31
N GLY A 78 -6.56 5.49 8.54
CA GLY A 78 -6.93 5.79 7.16
C GLY A 78 -5.73 6.09 6.25
N ILE A 79 -4.56 5.50 6.51
CA ILE A 79 -3.34 5.78 5.76
C ILE A 79 -3.47 5.14 4.37
N PRO A 80 -3.38 5.92 3.27
CA PRO A 80 -3.51 5.37 1.92
C PRO A 80 -2.29 4.52 1.56
N LEU A 81 -2.52 3.49 0.73
CA LEU A 81 -1.47 2.66 0.16
C LEU A 81 -0.81 3.34 -1.05
N ILE A 82 0.47 3.01 -1.25
CA ILE A 82 1.16 3.17 -2.53
C ILE A 82 0.94 1.89 -3.36
N PHE A 83 0.60 2.05 -4.65
CA PHE A 83 0.48 0.94 -5.59
C PHE A 83 1.65 0.95 -6.57
N GLY A 84 2.41 -0.15 -6.60
CA GLY A 84 3.54 -0.33 -7.49
C GLY A 84 3.25 -1.35 -8.59
N TYR A 85 3.89 -1.14 -9.74
CA TYR A 85 3.82 -2.06 -10.87
C TYR A 85 5.05 -1.85 -11.76
N ASP A 86 5.53 -2.92 -12.39
CA ASP A 86 6.65 -2.87 -13.34
C ASP A 86 6.19 -2.27 -14.68
N ILE A 87 6.16 -0.94 -14.77
CA ILE A 87 5.95 -0.20 -16.01
C ILE A 87 7.31 0.16 -16.60
N ILE A 88 7.92 -0.81 -17.30
CA ILE A 88 9.30 -0.68 -17.78
C ILE A 88 9.35 0.08 -19.12
N HIS A 89 8.54 -0.35 -20.10
CA HIS A 89 8.50 0.24 -21.44
C HIS A 89 7.06 0.29 -22.00
N GLY A 90 6.07 0.40 -21.12
CA GLY A 90 4.65 0.48 -21.50
C GLY A 90 3.72 -0.14 -20.47
N HIS A 91 2.48 0.37 -20.38
CA HIS A 91 1.44 -0.19 -19.51
C HIS A 91 0.44 -1.04 -20.32
N ARG A 92 -0.28 -0.38 -21.23
CA ARG A 92 -1.20 -1.03 -22.18
C ARG A 92 -0.64 -1.03 -23.59
N THR A 93 -0.12 0.13 -24.02
CA THR A 93 0.68 0.28 -25.23
C THR A 93 2.14 0.07 -24.87
N ILE A 94 2.83 -0.70 -25.70
CA ILE A 94 4.24 -1.09 -25.54
C ILE A 94 5.09 -0.21 -26.47
N PHE A 95 6.21 0.29 -25.96
CA PHE A 95 7.22 1.09 -26.66
C PHE A 95 8.53 0.32 -26.81
#